data_AF-A0A9E5F616-F1
#
_entry.id   AF-A0A9E5F616-F1
#
_cell.length_a   1.000
_cell.length_b   1.000
_cell.length_c   1.000
_cell.angle_alpha   90.00
_cell.angle_beta   90.00
_cell.angle_gamma   90.00
#
_symmetry.space_group_name_H-M   'P 1'
#
loop_
_entity.id
_entity.type
_entity.pdbx_description
1 polymer ?
#
loop_
_entity_poly.entity_id
_entity_poly.type
_entity_poly.pdbx_seq_one_letter_code
_entity_poly.pdbx_strand_id
1 'polypeptide(L)'
;QSADNTRILYRILASSGAVNGQGELTPGKKIPTGWMDIELELKEWLPAAVMDEEPRSVELLQGADEPFLTAIKVKVGEMPSFWMLEGSAKSLAAGPMDLVIQYHKDRLQLPFSLFLDQFKMGTNPGTQTAASFTSDVTVKDPKQNTDRKAVITMNEPLKYGGYYFYQASYQLSPGQPAVSVFAVNHDPGRFLKYLGSLLMTLGIGLMFYMNPHYLKIFLGNHKEAV
;
A
#
# COMPACT_ATOMS: atom_id res chain seq x y z
N GLN A 1 -28.97 16.48 -7.58
CA GLN A 1 -29.86 16.72 -6.43
C GLN A 1 -30.29 18.17 -6.48
N SER A 2 -31.57 18.46 -6.29
CA SER A 2 -32.07 19.83 -6.22
C SER A 2 -31.57 20.52 -4.95
N ALA A 3 -31.52 21.86 -4.96
CA ALA A 3 -30.99 22.65 -3.85
C ALA A 3 -31.78 22.49 -2.53
N ASP A 4 -33.06 22.15 -2.63
CA ASP A 4 -33.96 21.86 -1.52
C ASP A 4 -33.94 20.39 -1.09
N ASN A 5 -33.09 19.56 -1.70
CA ASN A 5 -33.00 18.13 -1.44
C ASN A 5 -34.34 17.39 -1.58
N THR A 6 -35.24 17.86 -2.46
CA THR A 6 -36.55 17.23 -2.73
C THR A 6 -36.56 16.36 -3.99
N ARG A 7 -35.59 16.54 -4.90
CA ARG A 7 -35.58 15.89 -6.22
C ARG A 7 -34.19 15.41 -6.61
N ILE A 8 -34.16 14.25 -7.26
CA ILE A 8 -32.96 13.76 -7.94
C ILE A 8 -33.13 14.01 -9.43
N LEU A 9 -32.18 14.74 -10.02
CA LEU A 9 -32.13 15.01 -11.44
C LEU A 9 -31.03 14.14 -12.07
N TYR A 10 -31.26 13.70 -13.30
CA TYR A 10 -30.27 12.96 -14.10
C TYR A 10 -29.96 13.69 -15.40
N ARG A 11 -28.77 13.42 -15.92
CA ARG A 11 -28.33 13.83 -17.26
C ARG A 11 -27.49 12.70 -17.85
N ILE A 12 -27.83 12.29 -19.06
CA ILE A 12 -27.12 11.27 -19.84
C ILE A 12 -26.27 12.00 -20.88
N LEU A 13 -24.97 11.69 -20.90
CA LEU A 13 -24.00 12.30 -21.80
C LEU A 13 -23.54 11.27 -22.85
N ALA A 14 -23.39 11.72 -24.09
CA ALA A 14 -22.66 11.00 -25.13
C ALA A 14 -21.14 11.10 -24.89
N SER A 15 -20.35 10.25 -25.57
CA SER A 15 -18.88 10.33 -25.56
C SER A 15 -18.35 11.68 -26.06
N SER A 16 -19.13 12.39 -26.89
CA SER A 16 -18.86 13.75 -27.36
C SER A 16 -19.15 14.84 -26.33
N GLY A 17 -19.74 14.50 -25.18
CA GLY A 17 -20.24 15.46 -24.18
C GLY A 17 -21.62 16.05 -24.48
N ALA A 18 -22.26 15.68 -25.60
CA ALA A 18 -23.63 16.08 -25.91
C ALA A 18 -24.64 15.45 -24.94
N VAL A 19 -25.74 16.16 -24.64
CA VAL A 19 -26.80 15.66 -23.75
C VAL A 19 -27.78 14.82 -24.55
N ASN A 20 -27.82 13.51 -24.26
CA ASN A 20 -28.74 12.56 -24.91
C ASN A 20 -30.06 12.41 -24.15
N GLY A 21 -30.12 12.81 -22.89
CA GLY A 21 -31.33 12.75 -22.07
C GLY A 21 -31.15 13.47 -20.75
N GLN A 22 -32.23 14.06 -20.23
CA GLN A 22 -32.24 14.70 -18.92
C GLN A 22 -33.65 14.70 -18.35
N GLY A 23 -33.75 14.74 -17.02
CA GLY A 23 -35.03 14.81 -16.35
C GLY A 23 -34.90 14.53 -14.85
N GLU A 24 -36.04 14.20 -14.26
CA GLU A 24 -36.13 13.81 -12.85
C GLU A 24 -36.15 12.29 -12.72
N LEU A 25 -35.38 11.76 -11.76
CA LEU A 25 -35.39 10.36 -11.35
C LEU A 25 -36.53 10.14 -10.37
N THR A 26 -37.50 9.33 -10.78
CA THR A 26 -38.57 8.85 -9.92
C THR A 26 -38.32 7.39 -9.56
N PRO A 27 -38.44 6.98 -8.28
CA PRO A 27 -38.26 5.58 -7.89
C PRO A 27 -39.10 4.60 -8.73
N GLY A 28 -38.49 3.50 -9.15
CA GLY A 28 -39.11 2.44 -9.97
C GLY A 28 -39.29 2.75 -11.46
N LYS A 29 -38.93 3.96 -11.92
CA LYS A 29 -38.98 4.30 -13.35
C LYS A 29 -37.65 3.96 -14.02
N LYS A 30 -37.72 3.09 -15.03
CA LYS A 30 -36.61 2.78 -15.93
C LYS A 30 -36.44 3.87 -16.97
N ILE A 31 -35.20 4.32 -17.15
CA ILE A 31 -34.83 5.36 -18.09
C ILE A 31 -33.79 4.78 -19.05
N PRO A 32 -34.06 4.76 -20.36
CA PRO A 32 -33.10 4.28 -21.33
C PRO A 32 -31.90 5.24 -21.38
N THR A 33 -30.70 4.69 -21.30
CA THR A 33 -29.47 5.50 -21.37
C THR A 33 -29.08 5.83 -22.80
N GLY A 34 -29.69 5.18 -23.80
CA GLY A 34 -29.33 5.34 -25.21
C GLY A 34 -28.01 4.66 -25.59
N TRP A 35 -27.42 3.89 -24.67
CA TRP A 35 -26.23 3.06 -24.89
C TRP A 35 -26.65 1.59 -24.81
N MET A 36 -26.82 0.97 -25.99
CA MET A 36 -27.34 -0.40 -26.10
C MET A 36 -28.67 -0.55 -25.31
N ASP A 37 -28.81 -1.63 -24.54
CA ASP A 37 -29.99 -1.95 -23.71
C ASP A 37 -29.78 -1.57 -22.22
N ILE A 38 -28.87 -0.64 -21.93
CA ILE A 38 -28.63 -0.21 -20.54
C ILE A 38 -29.73 0.76 -20.11
N GLU A 39 -30.41 0.43 -19.01
CA GLU A 39 -31.41 1.26 -18.36
C GLU A 39 -30.92 1.74 -16.98
N LEU A 40 -31.26 2.97 -16.65
CA LEU A 40 -31.08 3.55 -15.32
C LEU A 40 -32.40 3.46 -14.56
N GLU A 41 -32.38 2.91 -13.35
CA GLU A 41 -33.55 2.86 -12.47
C GLU A 41 -33.14 3.32 -11.07
N LEU A 42 -33.82 4.34 -10.54
CA LEU A 42 -33.71 4.70 -9.14
C LEU A 42 -34.56 3.70 -8.34
N LYS A 43 -33.95 2.88 -7.49
CA LYS A 43 -34.73 1.93 -6.67
C LYS A 43 -35.37 2.62 -5.47
N GLU A 44 -34.55 3.31 -4.69
CA GLU A 44 -34.96 3.96 -3.45
C GLU A 44 -34.14 5.23 -3.27
N TRP A 45 -34.76 6.25 -2.66
CA TRP A 45 -34.09 7.48 -2.31
C TRP A 45 -34.31 7.81 -0.84
N LEU A 46 -33.21 7.91 -0.11
CA LEU A 46 -33.18 8.20 1.31
C LEU A 46 -32.57 9.59 1.54
N PRO A 47 -33.39 10.66 1.63
CA PRO A 47 -32.89 12.05 1.64
C PRO A 47 -32.03 12.40 2.87
N ALA A 48 -32.16 11.62 3.94
CA ALA A 48 -31.41 11.75 5.19
C ALA A 48 -30.71 10.45 5.60
N ALA A 49 -30.36 9.58 4.64
CA ALA A 49 -29.59 8.39 4.95
C ALA A 49 -28.24 8.75 5.55
N VAL A 50 -27.89 8.05 6.63
CA VAL A 50 -26.55 8.04 7.20
C VAL A 50 -25.95 6.69 6.83
N MET A 51 -24.74 6.67 6.26
CA MET A 51 -24.01 5.42 6.11
C MET A 51 -23.64 4.93 7.51
N ASP A 52 -24.19 3.79 7.89
CA ASP A 52 -23.83 3.08 9.10
C ASP A 52 -23.14 1.77 8.70
N GLU A 53 -21.87 1.63 9.08
CA GLU A 53 -21.06 0.44 8.79
C GLU A 53 -20.90 -0.37 10.07
N GLU A 54 -21.49 -1.56 10.10
CA GLU A 54 -21.30 -2.52 11.18
C GLU A 54 -20.29 -3.61 10.76
N PRO A 55 -19.01 -3.52 11.19
CA PRO A 55 -18.03 -4.56 10.91
C PRO A 55 -18.42 -5.86 11.62
N ARG A 56 -18.35 -6.97 10.88
CA ARG A 56 -18.57 -8.32 11.42
C ARG A 56 -17.23 -9.03 11.53
N SER A 57 -16.93 -9.60 12.70
CA SER A 57 -15.77 -10.46 12.87
C SER A 57 -15.95 -11.73 12.05
N VAL A 58 -14.98 -12.04 11.20
CA VAL A 58 -14.89 -13.33 10.50
C VAL A 58 -13.79 -14.16 11.15
N GLU A 59 -14.06 -15.45 11.35
CA GLU A 59 -13.03 -16.39 11.79
C GLU A 59 -12.05 -16.61 10.63
N LEU A 60 -10.76 -16.44 10.89
CA LEU A 60 -9.72 -16.54 9.86
C LEU A 60 -9.61 -17.99 9.38
N LEU A 61 -10.08 -18.26 8.15
CA LEU A 61 -9.71 -19.49 7.47
C LEU A 61 -8.22 -19.43 7.14
N GLN A 62 -7.45 -20.44 7.57
CA GLN A 62 -6.02 -20.54 7.20
C GLN A 62 -5.88 -20.48 5.67
N GLY A 63 -5.02 -19.58 5.18
CA GLY A 63 -4.71 -19.45 3.75
C GLY A 63 -5.59 -18.49 2.96
N ALA A 64 -6.46 -17.70 3.61
CA ALA A 64 -7.10 -16.57 2.94
C ALA A 64 -6.07 -15.46 2.69
N ASP A 65 -5.69 -15.26 1.42
CA ASP A 65 -4.83 -14.16 0.95
C ASP A 65 -5.55 -12.78 0.97
N GLU A 66 -6.76 -12.69 1.53
CA GLU A 66 -7.48 -11.43 1.58
C GLU A 66 -6.98 -10.55 2.74
N PRO A 67 -6.60 -9.28 2.46
CA PRO A 67 -6.19 -8.35 3.51
C PRO A 67 -7.40 -7.99 4.37
N PHE A 68 -7.47 -8.54 5.58
CA PHE A 68 -8.49 -8.16 6.54
C PHE A 68 -8.23 -6.74 7.05
N LEU A 69 -9.18 -5.84 6.83
CA LEU A 69 -9.18 -4.53 7.45
C LEU A 69 -9.49 -4.67 8.94
N THR A 70 -8.70 -4.01 9.77
CA THR A 70 -8.97 -3.97 11.21
C THR A 70 -10.05 -2.91 11.50
N ALA A 71 -10.84 -3.15 12.53
CA ALA A 71 -11.88 -2.22 12.98
C ALA A 71 -11.77 -2.00 14.49
N ILE A 72 -12.03 -0.77 14.94
CA ILE A 72 -12.07 -0.43 16.36
C ILE A 72 -13.42 0.19 16.71
N LYS A 73 -13.90 -0.08 17.93
CA LYS A 73 -15.08 0.56 18.49
C LYS A 73 -14.64 1.73 19.35
N VAL A 74 -15.06 2.94 18.97
CA VAL A 74 -14.66 4.18 19.63
C VAL A 74 -15.85 4.76 20.39
N LYS A 75 -15.61 5.21 21.62
CA LYS A 75 -16.58 5.95 22.44
C LYS A 75 -15.91 7.24 22.93
N VAL A 76 -16.57 8.38 22.71
CA VAL A 76 -16.05 9.71 23.07
C VAL A 76 -17.07 10.40 23.95
N GLY A 77 -16.74 10.59 25.23
CA GLY A 77 -17.66 11.16 26.22
C GLY A 77 -18.97 10.37 26.32
N GLU A 78 -20.09 11.11 26.28
CA GLU A 78 -21.44 10.54 26.32
C GLU A 78 -22.03 10.20 24.94
N MET A 79 -21.27 10.41 23.85
CA MET A 79 -21.75 10.07 22.52
C MET A 79 -21.91 8.55 22.34
N PRO A 80 -22.88 8.11 21.50
CA PRO A 80 -22.98 6.72 21.10
C PRO A 80 -21.65 6.21 20.53
N SER A 81 -21.28 4.99 20.91
CA SER A 81 -20.11 4.34 20.33
C SER A 81 -20.31 4.10 18.85
N PHE A 82 -19.26 4.25 18.05
CA PHE A 82 -19.29 3.97 16.63
C PHE A 82 -18.06 3.16 16.22
N TRP A 83 -18.17 2.45 15.09
CA TRP A 83 -17.07 1.70 14.52
C TRP A 83 -16.21 2.59 13.61
N MET A 84 -14.92 2.29 13.56
CA MET A 84 -13.96 2.89 12.64
C MET A 84 -13.13 1.78 11.99
N LEU A 85 -13.08 1.78 10.67
CA LEU A 85 -12.19 0.91 9.89
C LEU A 85 -10.79 1.52 9.77
N GLU A 86 -9.77 0.69 9.61
CA GLU A 86 -8.40 1.15 9.34
C GLU A 86 -8.36 2.03 8.08
N GLY A 87 -7.81 3.24 8.20
CA GLY A 87 -7.79 4.27 7.17
C GLY A 87 -8.96 5.26 7.23
N SER A 88 -9.98 5.02 8.06
CA SER A 88 -11.13 5.92 8.20
C SER A 88 -10.82 7.13 9.10
N ALA A 89 -11.50 8.23 8.80
CA ALA A 89 -11.52 9.45 9.60
C ALA A 89 -12.96 9.89 9.86
N LYS A 90 -13.26 10.30 11.10
CA LYS A 90 -14.58 10.81 11.48
C LYS A 90 -14.44 12.15 12.18
N SER A 91 -15.15 13.17 11.68
CA SER A 91 -15.27 14.47 12.35
C SER A 91 -16.46 14.43 13.31
N LEU A 92 -16.26 14.94 14.52
CA LEU A 92 -17.24 14.99 15.59
C LEU A 92 -17.35 16.42 16.09
N ALA A 93 -18.57 16.94 16.16
CA ALA A 93 -18.83 18.24 16.78
C ALA A 93 -18.80 18.07 18.31
N ALA A 94 -17.71 18.52 18.95
CA ALA A 94 -17.51 18.45 20.39
C ALA A 94 -17.65 19.85 21.02
N GLY A 95 -18.86 20.41 20.95
CA GLY A 95 -19.15 21.76 21.45
C GLY A 95 -18.54 22.85 20.53
N PRO A 96 -17.66 23.74 21.03
CA PRO A 96 -17.04 24.79 20.21
C PRO A 96 -15.85 24.30 19.36
N MET A 97 -15.47 23.03 19.47
CA MET A 97 -14.36 22.44 18.72
C MET A 97 -14.84 21.28 17.85
N ASP A 98 -14.38 21.25 16.60
CA ASP A 98 -14.49 20.09 15.71
C ASP A 98 -13.32 19.14 15.99
N LEU A 99 -13.64 17.92 16.42
CA LEU A 99 -12.66 16.88 16.69
C LEU A 99 -12.61 15.90 15.52
N VAL A 100 -11.45 15.73 14.89
CA VAL A 100 -11.24 14.70 13.87
C VAL A 100 -10.49 13.52 14.48
N ILE A 101 -11.13 12.35 14.49
CA ILE A 101 -10.54 11.09 14.92
C ILE A 101 -10.17 10.29 13.68
N GLN A 102 -8.95 9.76 13.65
CA GLN A 102 -8.45 8.92 12.56
C GLN A 102 -7.93 7.61 13.13
N TYR A 103 -8.24 6.51 12.48
CA TYR A 103 -7.68 5.20 12.81
C TYR A 103 -6.76 4.75 11.68
N HIS A 104 -5.47 4.70 11.93
CA HIS A 104 -4.47 4.26 10.95
C HIS A 104 -3.31 3.56 11.66
N LYS A 105 -2.55 2.73 10.93
CA LYS A 105 -1.26 2.23 11.39
C LYS A 105 -0.34 3.39 11.75
N ASP A 106 0.49 3.19 12.77
CA ASP A 106 1.51 4.17 13.14
C ASP A 106 2.38 4.53 11.94
N ARG A 107 2.59 5.84 11.75
CA ARG A 107 3.43 6.36 10.68
C ARG A 107 4.80 6.68 11.26
N LEU A 108 5.80 5.91 10.84
CA LEU A 108 7.19 6.17 11.20
C LEU A 108 7.75 7.26 10.29
N GLN A 109 8.10 8.40 10.86
CA GLN A 109 8.81 9.44 10.12
C GLN A 109 10.26 9.01 9.89
N LEU A 110 10.72 9.15 8.65
CA LEU A 110 12.12 8.91 8.30
C LEU A 110 12.97 10.12 8.73
N PRO A 111 14.24 9.91 9.14
CA PRO A 111 15.13 10.99 9.55
C PRO A 111 15.69 11.81 8.36
N PHE A 112 15.20 11.58 7.14
CA PHE A 112 15.57 12.24 5.90
C PHE A 112 14.35 12.25 4.96
N SER A 113 14.40 13.08 3.92
CA SER A 113 13.37 13.16 2.88
C SER A 113 13.84 12.48 1.59
N LEU A 114 12.90 11.86 0.87
CA LEU A 114 13.13 11.23 -0.43
C LEU A 114 12.22 11.89 -1.46
N PHE A 115 12.83 12.45 -2.51
CA PHE A 115 12.13 13.09 -3.61
C PHE A 115 12.21 12.22 -4.86
N LEU A 116 11.10 12.07 -5.58
CA LEU A 116 11.07 11.45 -6.89
C LEU A 116 11.33 12.55 -7.94
N ASP A 117 12.48 12.49 -8.59
CA ASP A 117 12.84 13.44 -9.65
C ASP A 117 12.22 13.02 -10.99
N GLN A 118 12.33 11.73 -11.32
CA GLN A 118 11.79 11.19 -12.56
C GLN A 118 11.46 9.70 -12.44
N PHE A 119 10.29 9.31 -12.92
CA PHE A 119 9.94 7.91 -13.15
C PHE A 119 10.10 7.55 -14.62
N LYS A 120 10.72 6.40 -14.89
CA LYS A 120 10.95 5.85 -16.23
C LYS A 120 10.43 4.42 -16.28
N MET A 121 9.67 4.09 -17.31
CA MET A 121 9.17 2.74 -17.56
C MET A 121 9.51 2.33 -18.99
N GLY A 122 10.20 1.20 -19.14
CA GLY A 122 10.36 0.52 -20.42
C GLY A 122 9.24 -0.50 -20.60
N THR A 123 8.71 -0.66 -21.82
CA THR A 123 7.75 -1.70 -22.17
C THR A 123 8.42 -2.81 -22.97
N ASN A 124 7.81 -4.00 -22.96
CA ASN A 124 8.23 -5.06 -23.88
C ASN A 124 7.86 -4.65 -25.32
N PRO A 125 8.74 -4.89 -26.31
CA PRO A 125 8.42 -4.61 -27.71
C PRO A 125 7.12 -5.28 -28.13
N GLY A 126 6.19 -4.50 -28.68
CA GLY A 126 4.88 -4.99 -29.15
C GLY A 126 3.82 -5.17 -28.05
N THR A 127 4.09 -4.83 -26.78
CA THR A 127 3.07 -4.81 -25.72
C THR A 127 3.11 -3.51 -24.91
N GLN A 128 2.07 -3.27 -24.12
CA GLN A 128 2.06 -2.21 -23.10
C GLN A 128 2.53 -2.70 -21.72
N THR A 129 3.01 -3.94 -21.64
CA THR A 129 3.49 -4.54 -20.39
C THR A 129 4.84 -3.96 -20.03
N ALA A 130 4.99 -3.48 -18.80
CA ALA A 130 6.26 -2.98 -18.29
C ALA A 130 7.33 -4.09 -18.31
N ALA A 131 8.45 -3.80 -18.96
CA ALA A 131 9.66 -4.62 -18.97
C ALA A 131 10.64 -4.17 -17.87
N SER A 132 10.67 -2.86 -17.59
CA SER A 132 11.51 -2.28 -16.56
C SER A 132 10.89 -1.01 -16.02
N PHE A 133 11.19 -0.71 -14.77
CA PHE A 133 10.84 0.55 -14.14
C PHE A 133 12.02 1.06 -13.32
N THR A 134 12.18 2.37 -13.31
CA THR A 134 13.29 3.07 -12.70
C THR A 134 12.81 4.39 -12.12
N SER A 135 13.21 4.65 -10.88
CA SER A 135 12.93 5.91 -10.20
C SER A 135 14.23 6.63 -9.91
N ASP A 136 14.44 7.77 -10.56
CA ASP A 136 15.51 8.71 -10.22
C ASP A 136 15.04 9.49 -8.99
N VAL A 137 15.81 9.42 -7.92
CA VAL A 137 15.44 9.99 -6.62
C VAL A 137 16.57 10.83 -6.02
N THR A 138 16.17 11.84 -5.26
CA THR A 138 17.08 12.66 -4.46
C THR A 138 16.78 12.48 -2.98
N VAL A 139 17.79 12.06 -2.23
CA VAL A 139 17.76 12.00 -0.76
C VAL A 139 18.26 13.32 -0.20
N LYS A 140 17.47 13.93 0.68
CA LYS A 140 17.85 15.11 1.46
C LYS A 140 17.85 14.77 2.93
N ASP A 141 19.04 14.76 3.52
CA ASP A 141 19.23 14.43 4.92
C ASP A 141 19.62 15.70 5.69
N PRO A 142 18.84 16.16 6.67
CA PRO A 142 19.16 17.35 7.46
C PRO A 142 20.51 17.28 8.17
N LYS A 143 21.07 16.08 8.38
CA LYS A 143 22.38 15.89 8.99
C LYS A 143 23.53 16.02 7.99
N GLN A 144 23.25 16.08 6.69
CA GLN A 144 24.23 16.23 5.63
C GLN A 144 24.02 17.53 4.88
N ASN A 145 25.11 18.16 4.44
CA ASN A 145 25.03 19.41 3.67
C ASN A 145 24.88 19.20 2.15
N THR A 146 24.70 17.96 1.70
CA THR A 146 24.68 17.61 0.28
C THR A 146 23.52 16.67 -0.03
N ASP A 147 22.77 17.01 -1.07
CA ASP A 147 21.73 16.16 -1.65
C ASP A 147 22.37 14.95 -2.35
N ARG A 148 21.86 13.74 -2.06
CA ARG A 148 22.34 12.51 -2.69
C ARG A 148 21.36 12.04 -3.76
N LYS A 149 21.79 12.12 -5.03
CA LYS A 149 21.06 11.52 -6.14
C LYS A 149 21.31 10.02 -6.20
N ALA A 150 20.25 9.26 -6.46
CA ALA A 150 20.31 7.81 -6.62
C ALA A 150 19.25 7.34 -7.63
N VAL A 151 19.41 6.11 -8.10
CA VAL A 151 18.48 5.47 -9.02
C VAL A 151 18.02 4.18 -8.37
N ILE A 152 16.71 4.00 -8.24
CA ILE A 152 16.09 2.76 -7.75
C ILE A 152 15.58 2.00 -8.97
N THR A 153 16.05 0.75 -9.13
CA THR A 153 15.57 -0.15 -10.18
C THR A 153 14.87 -1.36 -9.56
N MET A 154 14.22 -2.18 -10.39
CA MET A 154 13.49 -3.38 -9.93
C MET A 154 14.36 -4.35 -9.11
N ASN A 155 15.64 -4.47 -9.45
CA ASN A 155 16.56 -5.40 -8.81
C ASN A 155 17.64 -4.71 -7.96
N GLU A 156 17.71 -3.38 -7.99
CA GLU A 156 18.71 -2.61 -7.26
C GLU A 156 18.04 -1.56 -6.37
N PRO A 157 17.82 -1.87 -5.08
CA PRO A 157 17.20 -0.95 -4.13
C PRO A 157 18.18 0.15 -3.71
N LEU A 158 17.64 1.33 -3.38
CA LEU A 158 18.41 2.37 -2.70
C LEU A 158 18.67 1.97 -1.25
N LYS A 159 19.94 2.05 -0.84
CA LYS A 159 20.40 1.82 0.53
C LYS A 159 20.82 3.15 1.15
N TYR A 160 20.10 3.61 2.17
CA TYR A 160 20.40 4.87 2.84
C TYR A 160 19.98 4.84 4.31
N GLY A 161 20.87 5.25 5.23
CA GLY A 161 20.55 5.37 6.66
C GLY A 161 20.09 4.07 7.34
N GLY A 162 20.51 2.90 6.85
CA GLY A 162 20.04 1.60 7.32
C GLY A 162 18.68 1.16 6.73
N TYR A 163 18.07 1.98 5.87
CA TYR A 163 16.85 1.67 5.15
C TYR A 163 17.15 1.19 3.73
N TYR A 164 16.30 0.30 3.23
CA TYR A 164 16.30 -0.22 1.87
C TYR A 164 14.97 0.16 1.21
N PHE A 165 15.05 0.87 0.09
CA PHE A 165 13.89 1.27 -0.70
C PHE A 165 13.82 0.44 -1.96
N TYR A 166 12.83 -0.44 -2.02
CA TYR A 166 12.54 -1.28 -3.17
C TYR A 166 11.39 -0.67 -3.96
N GLN A 167 11.46 -0.67 -5.29
CA GLN A 167 10.29 -0.31 -6.09
C GLN A 167 9.23 -1.40 -5.92
N ALA A 168 8.07 -1.04 -5.37
CA ALA A 168 6.96 -1.97 -5.14
C ALA A 168 5.90 -1.89 -6.24
N SER A 169 5.51 -0.67 -6.62
CA SER A 169 4.55 -0.44 -7.71
C SER A 169 4.65 0.99 -8.25
N TYR A 170 3.82 1.32 -9.23
CA TYR A 170 3.72 2.65 -9.81
C TYR A 170 2.27 2.94 -10.22
N GLN A 171 1.93 4.22 -10.35
CA GLN A 171 0.64 4.67 -10.88
C GLN A 171 0.89 5.66 -12.01
N LEU A 172 0.24 5.39 -13.15
CA LEU A 172 0.25 6.25 -14.33
C LEU A 172 -1.20 6.57 -14.66
N SER A 173 -1.57 7.84 -14.62
CA SER A 173 -2.90 8.31 -15.03
C SER A 173 -2.77 9.46 -16.03
N PRO A 174 -3.56 9.46 -17.13
CA PRO A 174 -3.50 10.53 -18.11
C PRO A 174 -3.71 11.91 -17.47
N GLY A 175 -2.79 12.84 -17.72
CA GLY A 175 -2.85 14.20 -17.16
C GLY A 175 -2.44 14.33 -15.69
N GLN A 176 -2.00 13.25 -15.04
CA GLN A 176 -1.45 13.29 -13.68
C GLN A 176 0.05 12.95 -13.66
N PRO A 177 0.83 13.48 -12.70
CA PRO A 177 2.22 13.08 -12.49
C PRO A 177 2.31 11.57 -12.21
N ALA A 178 3.37 10.93 -12.71
CA ALA A 178 3.66 9.55 -12.37
C ALA A 178 3.98 9.43 -10.86
N VAL A 179 3.46 8.37 -10.24
CA VAL A 179 3.70 8.07 -8.82
C VAL A 179 4.49 6.77 -8.71
N SER A 180 5.57 6.79 -7.93
CA SER A 180 6.29 5.59 -7.52
C SER A 180 5.92 5.19 -6.10
N VAL A 181 5.65 3.91 -5.91
CA VAL A 181 5.40 3.33 -4.57
C VAL A 181 6.61 2.50 -4.19
N PHE A 182 7.18 2.80 -3.02
CA PHE A 182 8.36 2.11 -2.49
C PHE A 182 7.99 1.25 -1.28
N ALA A 183 8.47 0.00 -1.27
CA ALA A 183 8.51 -0.81 -0.07
C ALA A 183 9.79 -0.49 0.69
N VAL A 184 9.64 -0.08 1.96
CA VAL A 184 10.75 0.34 2.82
C VAL A 184 11.03 -0.74 3.85
N ASN A 185 12.27 -1.18 3.93
CA ASN A 185 12.73 -2.15 4.93
C ASN A 185 13.86 -1.56 5.78
N HIS A 186 13.81 -1.76 7.09
CA HIS A 186 14.88 -1.39 8.03
C HIS A 186 15.27 -2.64 8.83
N ASP A 187 16.44 -3.22 8.52
CA ASP A 187 16.91 -4.47 9.13
C ASP A 187 18.36 -4.34 9.60
N PRO A 188 18.60 -3.86 10.84
CA PRO A 188 19.95 -3.75 11.39
C PRO A 188 20.62 -5.11 11.61
N GLY A 189 19.84 -6.19 11.77
CA GLY A 189 20.33 -7.56 11.96
C GLY A 189 20.68 -8.28 10.66
N ARG A 190 20.51 -7.62 9.50
CA ARG A 190 20.74 -8.23 8.18
C ARG A 190 22.13 -8.84 8.04
N PHE A 191 23.17 -8.15 8.52
CA PHE A 191 24.54 -8.67 8.51
C PHE A 191 24.66 -9.99 9.29
N LEU A 192 24.07 -10.08 10.48
CA LEU A 192 24.13 -11.27 11.31
C LEU A 192 23.42 -12.46 10.66
N LYS A 193 22.29 -12.23 9.98
CA LYS A 193 21.57 -13.27 9.20
C LYS A 193 22.45 -13.83 8.08
N TYR A 194 23.09 -12.95 7.30
CA TYR A 194 23.99 -13.37 6.22
C TYR A 194 25.26 -14.04 6.75
N LEU A 195 25.80 -13.59 7.87
CA LEU A 195 26.95 -14.22 8.53
C LEU A 195 26.59 -15.64 8.97
N GLY A 196 25.44 -15.84 9.61
CA GLY A 196 24.95 -17.17 9.97
C GLY A 196 24.78 -18.08 8.76
N SER A 197 24.17 -17.58 7.67
CA SER A 197 24.06 -18.30 6.41
C SER A 197 25.43 -18.69 5.83
N LEU A 198 26.40 -17.78 5.85
CA LEU A 198 27.74 -18.03 5.35
C LEU A 198 28.43 -19.12 6.20
N LEU A 199 28.32 -19.05 7.52
CA LEU A 199 28.87 -20.05 8.43
C LEU A 199 28.25 -21.44 8.19
N MET A 200 26.94 -21.51 7.92
CA MET A 200 26.27 -22.77 7.56
C MET A 200 26.82 -23.33 6.24
N THR A 201 26.93 -22.50 5.20
CA THR A 201 27.50 -22.91 3.91
C THR A 201 28.94 -23.39 4.06
N LEU A 202 29.76 -22.69 4.84
CA LEU A 202 31.15 -23.09 5.13
C LEU A 202 31.22 -24.38 5.95
N GLY A 203 30.36 -24.55 6.95
CA GLY A 203 30.31 -25.77 7.76
C GLY A 203 29.96 -27.00 6.92
N ILE A 204 28.98 -26.88 6.03
CA ILE A 204 28.62 -27.94 5.07
C ILE A 204 29.79 -28.20 4.11
N GLY A 205 30.38 -27.14 3.55
CA GLY A 205 31.55 -27.26 2.67
C GLY A 205 32.73 -27.97 3.35
N LEU A 206 33.02 -27.62 4.59
CA LEU A 206 34.05 -28.26 5.41
C LEU A 206 33.74 -29.74 5.65
N MET A 207 32.48 -30.08 5.95
CA MET A 207 32.05 -31.47 6.17
C MET A 207 32.30 -32.35 4.93
N PHE A 208 32.05 -31.85 3.72
CA PHE A 208 32.25 -32.61 2.49
C PHE A 208 33.71 -32.63 2.03
N TYR A 209 34.48 -31.57 2.27
CA TYR A 209 35.83 -31.43 1.72
C TYR A 209 36.93 -31.89 2.68
N MET A 210 36.68 -31.83 3.99
CA MET A 210 37.66 -32.24 5.00
C MET A 210 37.43 -33.70 5.39
N ASN A 211 38.24 -34.60 4.82
CA ASN A 211 38.23 -36.02 5.21
C ASN A 211 38.47 -36.12 6.74
N PRO A 212 37.66 -36.88 7.51
CA PRO A 212 37.79 -37.01 8.97
C PRO A 212 39.18 -37.41 9.45
N HIS A 213 40.01 -37.98 8.57
CA HIS A 213 41.41 -38.26 8.86
C HIS A 213 42.26 -36.99 9.12
N TYR A 214 42.05 -35.90 8.39
CA TYR A 214 42.78 -34.63 8.59
C TYR A 214 42.33 -33.89 9.85
N LEU A 215 41.05 -34.02 10.23
CA LEU A 215 40.53 -33.45 11.48
C LEU A 215 41.19 -34.13 12.69
N LYS A 216 41.43 -35.45 12.63
CA LYS A 216 42.21 -36.20 13.64
C LYS A 216 43.68 -35.78 13.74
N ILE A 217 44.30 -35.40 12.63
CA ILE A 217 45.69 -34.92 12.61
C ILE A 217 45.76 -33.49 13.15
N PHE A 218 44.79 -32.63 12.81
CA PHE A 218 44.74 -31.23 13.23
C PHE A 218 44.36 -31.05 14.71
N LEU A 219 43.45 -31.87 15.25
CA LEU A 219 43.02 -31.81 16.66
C LEU A 219 43.98 -32.48 17.63
N GLY A 220 45.07 -33.08 17.14
CA GLY A 220 46.07 -33.76 17.95
C GLY A 220 45.56 -35.10 18.51
N ASN A 221 46.29 -36.18 18.25
CA ASN A 221 46.09 -37.44 18.96
C ASN A 221 46.44 -37.23 20.44
N HIS A 222 45.46 -36.88 21.28
CA HIS A 222 45.53 -37.22 22.69
C HIS A 222 45.47 -38.75 22.77
N LYS A 223 46.64 -39.38 22.82
CA LYS A 223 46.76 -40.77 23.25
C LYS A 223 46.16 -40.83 24.66
N GLU A 224 45.09 -41.59 24.82
CA GLU A 224 44.66 -42.02 26.14
C GLU A 224 45.82 -42.78 26.78
N ALA A 225 46.31 -42.23 27.90
CA ALA A 225 47.26 -42.92 28.76
C ALA A 225 46.46 -43.97 29.55
N VAL A 226 46.92 -45.21 29.43
CA VAL A 226 46.49 -46.41 30.17
C VAL A 226 46.64 -46.22 31.67
#